data_AF-A0A838FE10-F1
#
_entry.id   AF-A0A838FE10-F1
#
_cell.length_a   1.000
_cell.length_b   1.000
_cell.length_c   1.000
_cell.angle_alpha   90.00
_cell.angle_beta   90.00
_cell.angle_gamma   90.00
#
_symmetry.space_group_name_H-M   'P 1'
#
loop_
_entity.id
_entity.type
_entity.pdbx_description
1 polymer ?
#
loop_
_entity_poly.entity_id
_entity_poly.type
_entity_poly.pdbx_seq_one_letter_code
_entity_poly.pdbx_strand_id
1 'polypeptide(L)'
;MKLEFQNSFIERIKQRAASNLSLVDEIADLLNISNDSAYRRLRGETAISLDEACILSKHFALSLEEISSSKSDDVLFGRSTFRDQPLDFDEYLKKTEEYLMRIAITKNKHGIFAAKDIPVF
;
A
#
# COMPACT_ATOMS: atom_id res chain seq x y z
N MET A 1 -15.97 -20.52 12.82
CA MET A 1 -14.53 -20.19 12.75
C MET A 1 -14.43 -18.67 12.65
N LYS A 2 -13.90 -17.98 13.66
CA LYS A 2 -13.73 -16.51 13.60
C LYS A 2 -12.65 -16.22 12.54
N LEU A 3 -12.93 -15.35 11.58
CA LEU A 3 -11.97 -14.95 10.54
C LEU A 3 -10.94 -13.97 11.13
N GLU A 4 -10.01 -14.47 11.97
CA GLU A 4 -9.05 -13.62 12.68
C GLU A 4 -8.20 -12.74 11.74
N PHE A 5 -7.80 -13.28 10.58
CA PHE A 5 -7.07 -12.53 9.56
C PHE A 5 -7.91 -11.43 8.90
N GLN A 6 -9.19 -11.68 8.60
CA GLN A 6 -10.06 -10.66 8.02
C GLN A 6 -10.30 -9.52 9.00
N ASN A 7 -10.50 -9.82 10.28
CA ASN A 7 -10.65 -8.79 11.30
C ASN A 7 -9.36 -7.94 11.42
N SER A 8 -8.19 -8.58 11.44
CA SER A 8 -6.89 -7.87 11.41
C SER A 8 -6.76 -6.99 10.16
N PHE A 9 -7.13 -7.51 8.99
CA PHE A 9 -7.10 -6.76 7.74
C PHE A 9 -7.99 -5.53 7.78
N ILE A 10 -9.24 -5.67 8.25
CA ILE A 10 -10.19 -4.58 8.37
C ILE A 10 -9.70 -3.52 9.36
N GLU A 11 -9.11 -3.92 10.48
CA GLU A 11 -8.52 -2.96 11.43
C GLU A 11 -7.38 -2.17 10.81
N ARG A 12 -6.52 -2.79 10.00
CA ARG A 12 -5.47 -2.07 9.27
C ARG A 12 -6.02 -1.13 8.20
N ILE A 13 -7.09 -1.52 7.50
CA ILE A 13 -7.80 -0.63 6.57
C ILE A 13 -8.31 0.61 7.31
N LYS A 14 -8.99 0.44 8.45
CA LYS A 14 -9.51 1.56 9.25
C LYS A 14 -8.42 2.52 9.71
N GLN A 15 -7.21 2.03 10.00
CA GLN A 15 -6.07 2.86 10.40
C GLN A 15 -5.51 3.73 9.26
N ARG A 16 -5.75 3.35 8.01
CA ARG A 16 -5.24 4.03 6.81
C ARG A 16 -6.29 4.80 6.03
N ALA A 17 -7.56 4.47 6.25
CA ALA A 17 -8.68 5.19 5.67
C ALA A 17 -8.69 6.65 6.14
N ALA A 18 -9.07 7.56 5.25
CA ALA A 18 -9.18 8.97 5.57
C ALA A 18 -10.37 9.19 6.53
N SER A 19 -10.15 9.92 7.63
CA SER A 19 -11.17 10.12 8.67
C SER A 19 -12.40 10.92 8.22
N ASN A 20 -12.30 11.63 7.11
CA ASN A 20 -13.36 12.45 6.52
C ASN A 20 -14.23 11.71 5.50
N LEU A 21 -13.90 10.46 5.16
CA LEU A 21 -14.65 9.65 4.20
C LEU A 21 -15.34 8.48 4.91
N SER A 22 -16.52 8.12 4.44
CA SER A 22 -17.22 6.91 4.88
C SER A 22 -16.51 5.70 4.29
N LEU A 23 -15.86 4.91 5.16
CA LEU A 23 -15.16 3.70 4.75
C LEU A 23 -16.09 2.69 4.06
N VAL A 24 -17.39 2.69 4.41
CA VAL A 24 -18.36 1.81 3.78
C VAL A 24 -18.57 2.19 2.32
N ASP A 25 -18.78 3.49 2.05
CA ASP A 25 -18.99 3.99 0.68
C ASP A 25 -17.72 3.78 -0.15
N GLU A 26 -16.54 4.04 0.41
CA GLU A 26 -15.26 3.81 -0.26
C GLU A 26 -15.06 2.34 -0.65
N ILE A 27 -15.36 1.39 0.25
CA ILE A 27 -15.26 -0.04 -0.06
C ILE A 27 -16.33 -0.49 -1.06
N ALA A 28 -17.56 0.04 -0.94
CA ALA A 28 -18.64 -0.26 -1.87
C ALA A 28 -18.28 0.15 -3.29
N ASP A 29 -17.72 1.35 -3.46
CA ASP A 29 -17.26 1.88 -4.75
C ASP A 29 -16.08 1.05 -5.30
N LEU A 30 -15.07 0.77 -4.48
CA LEU A 30 -13.88 0.00 -4.90
C LEU A 30 -14.21 -1.42 -5.37
N LEU A 31 -15.14 -2.07 -4.68
CA LEU A 31 -15.54 -3.46 -4.97
C LEU A 31 -16.74 -3.54 -5.92
N ASN A 32 -17.34 -2.41 -6.29
CA ASN A 32 -18.55 -2.32 -7.10
C ASN A 32 -19.70 -3.18 -6.51
N ILE A 33 -19.96 -3.00 -5.21
CA ILE A 33 -21.00 -3.70 -4.45
C ILE A 33 -21.93 -2.71 -3.74
N SER A 34 -23.04 -3.18 -3.18
CA SER A 34 -23.90 -2.34 -2.36
C SER A 34 -23.25 -2.00 -1.01
N ASN A 35 -23.65 -0.86 -0.43
CA ASN A 35 -23.25 -0.48 0.94
C ASN A 35 -23.58 -1.55 1.98
N ASP A 36 -24.72 -2.24 1.87
CA ASP A 36 -25.06 -3.37 2.74
C ASP A 36 -24.04 -4.51 2.62
N SER A 37 -23.63 -4.85 1.38
CA SER A 37 -22.61 -5.88 1.14
C SER A 37 -21.23 -5.48 1.68
N ALA A 38 -20.88 -4.20 1.60
CA ALA A 38 -19.66 -3.65 2.20
C ALA A 38 -19.72 -3.72 3.74
N TYR A 39 -20.86 -3.33 4.35
CA TYR A 39 -21.08 -3.43 5.79
C TYR A 39 -20.88 -4.85 6.32
N ARG A 40 -21.43 -5.86 5.63
CA ARG A 40 -21.31 -7.28 6.03
C ARG A 40 -19.86 -7.76 5.98
N ARG A 41 -19.06 -7.30 5.01
CA ARG A 41 -17.61 -7.60 4.94
C ARG A 41 -16.85 -6.93 6.08
N LEU A 42 -17.13 -5.66 6.34
CA LEU A 42 -16.52 -4.88 7.44
C LEU A 42 -16.82 -5.44 8.83
N ARG A 43 -17.96 -6.11 9.02
CA ARG A 43 -18.32 -6.80 10.27
C ARG A 43 -17.81 -8.23 10.36
N GLY A 44 -17.22 -8.77 9.29
CA GLY A 44 -16.80 -10.18 9.22
C GLY A 44 -17.96 -11.16 9.06
N GLU A 45 -19.16 -10.70 8.69
CA GLU A 45 -20.33 -11.54 8.42
C GLU A 45 -20.27 -12.17 7.02
N THR A 46 -19.52 -11.55 6.11
CA THR A 46 -19.22 -12.07 4.76
C THR A 46 -17.72 -12.06 4.56
N ALA A 47 -17.18 -13.16 4.04
CA ALA A 47 -15.76 -13.27 3.77
C ALA A 47 -15.34 -12.28 2.66
N ILE A 48 -14.19 -11.64 2.84
CA ILE A 48 -13.52 -10.91 1.77
C ILE A 48 -12.83 -11.94 0.87
N SER A 49 -13.13 -11.93 -0.43
CA SER A 49 -12.47 -12.83 -1.38
C SER A 49 -11.00 -12.42 -1.60
N LEU A 50 -10.19 -13.30 -2.19
CA LEU A 50 -8.79 -12.96 -2.50
C LEU A 50 -8.69 -11.78 -3.47
N ASP A 51 -9.56 -11.72 -4.47
CA ASP A 51 -9.59 -10.61 -5.45
C ASP A 51 -9.94 -9.29 -4.76
N GLU A 52 -10.95 -9.30 -3.89
CA GLU A 52 -11.34 -8.13 -3.08
C GLU A 52 -10.19 -7.71 -2.16
N ALA A 53 -9.52 -8.65 -1.50
CA ALA A 53 -8.36 -8.36 -0.66
C ALA A 53 -7.22 -7.73 -1.47
N CYS A 54 -6.96 -8.18 -2.70
CA CYS A 54 -5.96 -7.59 -3.59
C CYS A 54 -6.32 -6.17 -4.05
N ILE A 55 -7.59 -5.89 -4.29
CA ILE A 55 -8.05 -4.53 -4.65
C ILE A 55 -7.87 -3.59 -3.46
N LEU A 56 -8.37 -3.99 -2.29
CA LEU A 56 -8.29 -3.21 -1.06
C LEU A 56 -6.84 -3.00 -0.62
N SER A 57 -5.99 -4.02 -0.75
CA SER A 57 -4.59 -3.94 -0.34
C SER A 57 -3.80 -2.93 -1.18
N LYS A 58 -4.04 -2.88 -2.50
CA LYS A 58 -3.44 -1.87 -3.38
C LYS A 58 -3.89 -0.46 -3.03
N HIS A 59 -5.19 -0.26 -2.78
CA HIS A 59 -5.75 1.06 -2.47
C HIS A 59 -5.28 1.60 -1.12
N PHE A 60 -5.35 0.78 -0.06
CA PHE A 60 -4.92 1.17 1.29
C PHE A 60 -3.42 0.93 1.54
N ALA A 61 -2.64 0.63 0.49
CA ALA A 61 -1.21 0.33 0.52
C ALA A 61 -0.79 -0.78 1.50
N LEU A 62 -1.67 -1.75 1.79
CA LEU A 62 -1.47 -2.83 2.76
C LEU A 62 -0.75 -4.02 2.11
N SER A 63 0.14 -4.67 2.86
CA SER A 63 0.67 -5.99 2.48
C SER A 63 -0.06 -7.08 3.25
N LEU A 64 -0.20 -8.27 2.66
CA LEU A 64 -0.76 -9.43 3.37
C LEU A 64 0.16 -9.89 4.52
N GLU A 65 1.45 -9.60 4.41
CA GLU A 65 2.44 -9.89 5.42
C GLU A 65 2.19 -9.10 6.72
N GLU A 66 1.81 -7.82 6.62
CA GLU A 66 1.42 -7.00 7.79
C GLU A 66 0.21 -7.55 8.56
N ILE A 67 -0.63 -8.35 7.90
CA ILE A 67 -1.81 -9.01 8.47
C ILE A 67 -1.42 -10.34 9.12
N SER A 68 -0.49 -11.06 8.49
CA SER A 68 -0.06 -12.40 8.86
C SER A 68 1.05 -12.42 9.93
N SER A 69 1.78 -11.33 10.12
CA SER A 69 3.05 -11.36 10.84
C SER A 69 2.88 -11.60 12.35
N SER A 70 3.11 -12.85 12.75
CA SER A 70 4.07 -13.15 13.82
C SER A 70 5.42 -12.57 13.41
N LYS A 71 5.99 -11.67 14.22
CA LYS A 71 7.32 -11.04 14.05
C LYS A 71 8.27 -11.84 13.13
N SER A 72 8.39 -11.45 11.87
CA SER A 72 9.49 -11.87 11.00
C SER A 72 10.54 -10.76 11.00
N ASP A 73 11.82 -11.13 11.07
CA ASP A 73 12.96 -10.20 10.95
C ASP A 73 13.27 -9.86 9.47
N ASP A 74 12.29 -10.02 8.59
CA ASP A 74 12.44 -9.85 7.15
C ASP A 74 12.33 -8.36 6.76
N VAL A 75 13.16 -7.95 5.79
CA VAL A 75 13.16 -6.58 5.26
C VAL A 75 12.75 -6.61 3.79
N LEU A 76 11.57 -6.07 3.49
CA LEU A 76 11.11 -5.87 2.12
C LEU A 76 11.71 -4.58 1.55
N PHE A 77 12.36 -4.66 0.40
CA PHE A 77 12.87 -3.49 -0.32
C PHE A 77 12.40 -3.50 -1.77
N GLY A 78 11.95 -2.34 -2.25
CA GLY A 78 11.62 -2.15 -3.65
C GLY A 78 12.91 -2.03 -4.47
N ARG A 79 13.17 -3.00 -5.36
CA ARG A 79 14.23 -2.86 -6.36
C ARG A 79 13.67 -2.17 -7.59
N SER A 80 14.32 -1.10 -8.00
CA SER A 80 14.02 -0.45 -9.25
C SER A 80 14.73 -1.20 -10.40
N THR A 81 14.02 -1.58 -11.46
CA THR A 81 14.56 -2.36 -12.59
C THR A 81 15.32 -1.51 -13.61
N PHE A 82 15.73 -0.29 -13.22
CA PHE A 82 16.39 0.69 -14.09
C PHE A 82 17.63 0.14 -14.80
N ARG A 83 18.25 -0.93 -14.31
CA ARG A 83 19.45 -1.53 -14.93
C ARG A 83 19.17 -2.60 -15.98
N ASP A 84 17.95 -3.10 -16.08
CA ASP A 84 17.66 -4.33 -16.83
C ASP A 84 17.15 -4.06 -18.26
N GLN A 85 17.00 -2.78 -18.65
CA GLN A 85 16.65 -2.34 -20.01
C GLN A 85 17.50 -1.12 -20.40
N PRO A 86 17.76 -0.88 -21.70
CA PRO A 86 18.36 0.38 -22.13
C PRO A 86 17.43 1.51 -21.69
N LEU A 87 17.83 2.22 -20.63
CA LEU A 87 17.08 3.34 -20.10
C LEU A 87 16.89 4.37 -21.20
N ASP A 88 15.64 4.66 -21.51
CA ASP A 88 15.33 5.96 -22.08
C ASP A 88 15.81 7.00 -21.06
N PHE A 89 16.81 7.78 -21.44
CA PHE A 89 17.41 8.79 -20.57
C PHE A 89 16.36 9.82 -20.11
N ASP A 90 15.32 10.05 -20.90
CA ASP A 90 14.19 10.89 -20.51
C ASP A 90 13.39 10.27 -19.35
N GLU A 91 13.13 8.96 -19.38
CA GLU A 91 12.45 8.25 -18.30
C GLU A 91 13.29 8.24 -17.01
N TYR A 92 14.61 8.13 -17.14
CA TYR A 92 15.53 8.30 -16.01
C TYR A 92 15.35 9.67 -15.35
N LEU A 93 15.44 10.76 -16.14
CA LEU A 93 15.34 12.12 -15.62
C LEU A 93 13.97 12.40 -14.99
N LYS A 94 12.88 11.94 -15.61
CA LYS A 94 11.51 12.10 -15.08
C LYS A 94 11.35 11.41 -13.73
N LYS A 95 11.80 10.16 -13.59
CA LYS A 95 11.70 9.45 -12.32
C LYS A 95 12.58 10.09 -11.24
N THR A 96 13.76 10.58 -11.62
CA THR A 96 14.65 11.32 -10.72
C THR A 96 13.97 12.60 -10.21
N GLU A 97 13.36 13.38 -11.10
CA GLU A 97 12.55 14.56 -10.73
C GLU A 97 11.42 14.19 -9.77
N GLU A 98 10.66 13.13 -10.05
CA GLU A 98 9.60 12.65 -9.16
C GLU A 98 10.11 12.31 -7.75
N TYR A 99 11.24 11.59 -7.66
CA TYR A 99 11.85 11.25 -6.37
C TYR A 99 12.30 12.51 -5.61
N LEU A 100 12.98 13.44 -6.28
CA LEU A 100 13.40 14.70 -5.69
C LEU A 100 12.20 15.54 -5.20
N MET A 101 11.12 15.60 -5.98
CA MET A 101 9.90 16.32 -5.61
C MET A 101 9.23 15.71 -4.39
N ARG A 102 9.17 14.37 -4.28
CA ARG A 102 8.66 13.68 -3.09
C ARG A 102 9.49 14.01 -1.85
N ILE A 103 10.82 14.02 -1.99
CA ILE A 103 11.72 14.46 -0.92
C ILE A 103 11.46 15.93 -0.61
N ALA A 104 11.28 16.80 -1.61
CA ALA A 104 11.06 18.24 -1.45
C ALA A 104 9.82 18.57 -0.58
N ILE A 105 8.72 17.83 -0.76
CA ILE A 105 7.44 18.09 -0.07
C ILE A 105 7.32 17.40 1.31
N THR A 106 8.19 16.44 1.64
CA THR A 106 8.11 15.69 2.91
C THR A 106 8.60 16.53 4.09
N LYS A 107 7.86 16.57 5.21
CA LYS A 107 8.29 17.25 6.45
C LYS A 107 9.29 16.39 7.23
N ASN A 108 10.29 16.99 7.87
CA ASN A 108 11.34 16.31 8.67
C ASN A 108 12.10 15.21 7.92
N LYS A 109 13.01 15.61 7.02
CA LYS A 109 13.69 14.71 6.08
C LYS A 109 14.98 14.15 6.68
N HIS A 110 15.16 12.83 6.58
CA HIS A 110 16.42 12.16 6.86
C HIS A 110 16.68 11.11 5.76
N GLY A 111 17.84 11.17 5.13
CA GLY A 111 18.23 10.26 4.05
C GLY A 111 19.48 9.48 4.44
N ILE A 112 19.45 8.15 4.28
CA ILE A 112 20.59 7.27 4.50
C ILE A 112 21.02 6.74 3.12
N PHE A 113 22.26 7.05 2.73
CA PHE A 113 22.81 6.61 1.46
C PHE A 113 23.92 5.61 1.71
N ALA A 114 23.73 4.39 1.22
CA ALA A 114 24.75 3.35 1.15
C ALA A 114 25.06 3.11 -0.33
N ALA A 115 25.83 4.00 -0.92
CA ALA A 115 26.18 3.95 -2.34
C ALA A 115 27.69 4.05 -2.52
N LYS A 116 28.20 3.34 -3.54
CA LYS A 116 29.61 3.39 -3.91
C LYS A 116 30.02 4.78 -4.41
N ASP A 117 29.09 5.46 -5.08
CA ASP A 117 29.21 6.83 -5.58
C ASP A 117 28.08 7.67 -4.98
N ILE A 118 28.27 9.00 -4.87
CA ILE A 118 27.20 9.91 -4.44
C ILE A 118 26.05 9.74 -5.43
N PRO A 119 24.85 9.30 -4.98
CA PRO A 119 23.79 9.06 -5.92
C PRO A 119 23.38 10.40 -6.52
N VAL A 120 23.40 10.48 -7.84
CA VAL A 120 22.93 11.64 -8.59
C VAL A 120 21.41 11.53 -8.68
N PHE A 121 20.77 11.74 -7.53
CA PHE A 121 19.37 12.15 -7.51
C PHE A 121 19.31 13.62 -7.90
#